data_AF-A0A800D7D2-F1
#
_entry.id   AF-A0A800D7D2-F1
#
_cell.length_a   1.000
_cell.length_b   1.000
_cell.length_c   1.000
_cell.angle_alpha   90.00
_cell.angle_beta   90.00
_cell.angle_gamma   90.00
#
_symmetry.space_group_name_H-M   'P 1'
#
loop_
_entity.id
_entity.type
_entity.pdbx_description
1 polymer ?
#
loop_
_entity_poly.entity_id
_entity_poly.type
_entity_poly.pdbx_seq_one_letter_code
_entity_poly.pdbx_strand_id
1 'polypeptide(L)' 'MAKAAKKVARKENRIIRYLRETRSELRKVVWPTRREATNLTIIVLAVMVAMSALLGLLDFVFTRLFGLVIR' A
#
# COMPACT_ATOMS: atom_id res chain seq x y z
N MET A 1 59.29 -12.72 15.40
CA MET A 1 58.00 -13.41 15.65
C MET A 1 56.96 -12.79 14.73
N ALA A 2 56.76 -13.42 13.57
CA ALA A 2 55.87 -12.98 12.52
C ALA A 2 54.48 -13.59 12.72
N LYS A 3 53.44 -12.86 12.30
CA LYS A 3 52.01 -13.18 12.25
C LYS A 3 51.18 -12.64 13.42
N ALA A 4 50.72 -11.41 13.26
CA ALA A 4 49.42 -11.01 13.82
C ALA A 4 48.70 -10.06 12.85
N ALA A 5 47.56 -10.53 12.37
CA ALA A 5 46.44 -9.75 11.87
C ALA A 5 46.63 -8.93 10.57
N LYS A 6 46.87 -9.63 9.47
CA LYS A 6 46.38 -9.18 8.15
C LYS A 6 44.85 -9.19 8.21
N LYS A 7 44.23 -8.08 8.63
CA LYS A 7 42.77 -7.84 8.54
C LYS A 7 42.42 -7.86 7.06
N VAL A 8 42.06 -9.04 6.57
CA VAL A 8 41.48 -9.22 5.23
C VAL A 8 40.24 -8.36 5.21
N ALA A 9 40.29 -7.27 4.47
CA ALA A 9 39.12 -6.52 4.05
C ALA A 9 38.22 -7.51 3.28
N ARG A 10 37.33 -8.20 3.99
CA ARG A 10 36.24 -8.94 3.35
C ARG A 10 35.46 -7.89 2.59
N LYS A 11 35.58 -7.92 1.27
CA LYS A 11 34.72 -7.21 0.34
C LYS A 11 33.30 -7.60 0.73
N GLU A 12 32.61 -6.73 1.46
CA GLU A 12 31.25 -7.02 1.91
C GLU A 12 30.40 -7.27 0.66
N ASN A 13 29.76 -8.44 0.57
CA ASN A 13 28.94 -8.78 -0.59
C ASN A 13 27.89 -7.68 -0.77
N ARG A 14 27.88 -7.02 -1.94
CA ARG A 14 26.98 -5.89 -2.25
C ARG A 14 25.51 -6.21 -1.95
N ILE A 15 25.11 -7.46 -2.17
CA ILE A 15 23.76 -7.97 -1.88
C ILE A 15 23.46 -7.96 -0.37
N ILE A 16 24.42 -8.38 0.46
CA ILE A 16 24.25 -8.40 1.92
C ILE A 16 24.14 -6.97 2.46
N ARG A 17 24.94 -6.05 1.91
CA ARG A 17 24.87 -4.62 2.24
C ARG A 17 23.51 -4.03 1.85
N TYR A 18 23.04 -4.30 0.63
CA TYR A 18 21.74 -3.85 0.15
C TYR A 18 20.59 -4.34 1.03
N LEU A 19 20.55 -5.64 1.37
CA LEU A 19 19.53 -6.19 2.26
C LEU A 19 19.57 -5.58 3.68
N ARG A 20 20.77 -5.25 4.18
CA ARG A 20 20.92 -4.57 5.47
C ARG A 20 20.38 -3.14 5.41
N GLU A 21 20.69 -2.41 4.34
CA GLU A 21 20.17 -1.06 4.09
C GLU A 21 18.63 -1.08 3.95
N THR A 22 18.06 -1.99 3.15
CA THR A 22 16.60 -2.15 3.01
C THR A 22 15.93 -2.47 4.33
N ARG A 23 16.49 -3.37 5.15
CA ARG A 23 15.93 -3.68 6.48
C ARG A 23 15.99 -2.47 7.42
N SER A 24 17.03 -1.64 7.32
CA SER A 24 17.13 -0.38 8.07
C SER A 24 16.05 0.62 7.64
N GLU A 25 15.72 0.68 6.35
CA GLU A 25 14.69 1.58 5.84
C GLU A 25 13.26 1.09 6.14
N LEU A 26 13.03 -0.23 6.07
CA LEU A 26 11.75 -0.84 6.43
C LEU A 26 11.38 -0.60 7.91
N ARG A 27 12.38 -0.42 8.79
CA ARG A 27 12.13 -0.04 10.20
C ARG A 27 11.59 1.38 10.36
N LYS A 28 11.77 2.26 9.37
CA LYS A 28 11.19 3.60 9.36
C LYS A 28 9.72 3.60 8.92
N VAL A 29 9.22 2.47 8.38
CA VAL A 29 7.81 2.33 8.02
C VAL A 29 6.99 2.26 9.29
N VAL A 30 6.20 3.30 9.52
CA VAL A 30 5.26 3.36 10.63
C VAL A 30 4.03 2.55 10.22
N TRP A 31 3.96 1.31 10.71
CA TRP A 31 2.78 0.49 10.51
C TRP A 31 1.63 1.03 11.36
N PRO A 32 0.43 1.21 10.76
CA PRO A 32 -0.72 1.72 11.48
C PRO A 32 -1.08 0.76 12.62
N THR A 33 -1.57 1.30 13.72
CA THR A 33 -2.11 0.48 14.81
C THR A 33 -3.34 -0.29 14.31
N ARG A 34 -3.68 -1.42 14.96
CA ARG A 34 -4.86 -2.23 14.57
C ARG A 34 -6.15 -1.40 14.53
N ARG A 35 -6.26 -0.40 15.41
CA ARG A 35 -7.39 0.52 15.48
C ARG A 35 -7.41 1.50 14.30
N GLU A 36 -6.28 2.11 13.97
CA GLU A 36 -6.18 3.00 12.80
C GLU A 36 -6.46 2.25 11.50
N ALA A 37 -5.90 1.05 11.33
CA ALA A 37 -6.14 0.22 10.16
C ALA A 37 -7.65 -0.08 10.00
N THR A 38 -8.31 -0.46 11.08
CA THR A 38 -9.77 -0.75 11.08
C THR A 38 -10.58 0.50 10.75
N ASN A 39 -10.25 1.64 11.36
CA ASN A 39 -10.96 2.91 11.10
C ASN A 39 -10.81 3.34 9.64
N LEU A 40 -9.60 3.27 9.09
CA LEU A 40 -9.33 3.60 7.69
C LEU A 40 -10.12 2.69 6.75
N THR A 41 -10.15 1.38 7.03
CA THR A 41 -10.95 0.43 6.23
C THR A 41 -12.44 0.74 6.28
N ILE A 42 -12.99 1.08 7.45
CA ILE A 42 -14.40 1.46 7.60
C ILE A 42 -14.72 2.72 6.79
N ILE A 43 -13.86 3.74 6.86
CA ILE A 43 -14.04 4.98 6.09
C ILE A 43 -14.06 4.68 4.59
N VAL A 44 -13.09 3.90 4.11
CA VAL A 44 -13.02 3.53 2.68
C VAL A 44 -14.28 2.77 2.26
N LEU A 45 -14.73 1.78 3.04
CA LEU A 45 -15.98 1.05 2.79
C LEU A 45 -17.19 1.98 2.72
N ALA A 46 -17.32 2.92 3.65
CA ALA A 46 -18.42 3.87 3.67
C ALA A 46 -18.44 4.75 2.40
N VAL A 47 -17.28 5.26 1.99
CA VAL A 47 -17.15 6.07 0.76
C VAL A 47 -17.46 5.24 -0.48
N MET A 48 -16.97 4.00 -0.56
CA MET A 48 -17.26 3.10 -1.67
C MET A 48 -18.75 2.82 -1.81
N VAL A 49 -19.44 2.51 -0.71
CA VAL A 49 -20.89 2.28 -0.71
C VAL A 49 -21.65 3.53 -1.12
N ALA A 50 -21.27 4.70 -0.59
CA ALA A 50 -21.90 5.97 -0.95
C ALA A 50 -21.75 6.29 -2.44
N MET A 51 -20.54 6.15 -3.00
CA MET A 51 -20.30 6.36 -4.43
C MET A 51 -21.02 5.34 -5.30
N SER A 52 -21.01 4.06 -4.92
CA SER A 52 -21.73 3.02 -5.64
C SER A 52 -23.24 3.28 -5.68
N ALA A 53 -23.82 3.70 -4.55
CA ALA A 53 -25.24 4.05 -4.49
C ALA A 53 -25.57 5.29 -5.36
N LEU A 54 -24.72 6.32 -5.31
CA LEU A 54 -24.89 7.52 -6.12
C LEU A 54 -24.83 7.22 -7.62
N LEU A 55 -23.79 6.51 -8.06
CA LEU A 55 -23.62 6.13 -9.47
C LEU A 55 -24.74 5.20 -9.92
N GLY A 56 -25.06 4.17 -9.13
CA GLY A 56 -26.14 3.24 -9.46
C GLY A 56 -27.51 3.91 -9.56
N LEU A 57 -27.79 4.91 -8.73
CA LEU A 57 -29.01 5.70 -8.84
C LEU A 57 -29.03 6.53 -10.14
N LEU A 58 -27.91 7.18 -10.46
CA LEU A 58 -27.74 7.93 -11.72
C LEU A 58 -27.93 7.02 -12.94
N ASP A 59 -27.30 5.84 -12.96
CA ASP A 59 -27.43 4.85 -14.02
C ASP A 59 -28.88 4.38 -14.20
N PHE A 60 -29.61 4.18 -13.09
CA PHE A 60 -31.03 3.82 -13.12
C PHE A 60 -31.89 4.93 -13.74
N VAL A 61 -31.66 6.18 -13.35
CA VAL A 61 -32.36 7.35 -13.89
C VAL A 61 -32.06 7.51 -15.38
N PHE A 62 -30.79 7.40 -15.79
CA PHE A 62 -30.41 7.48 -17.19
C PHE A 62 -30.99 6.35 -18.02
N THR A 63 -30.98 5.11 -17.52
CA THR A 63 -31.59 3.97 -18.23
C THR A 63 -33.08 4.20 -18.49
N ARG A 64 -33.81 4.75 -17.50
CA ARG A 64 -35.23 5.11 -17.67
C ARG A 64 -35.44 6.24 -18.67
N LEU A 65 -34.60 7.28 -18.63
CA LEU A 65 -34.62 8.40 -19.58
C LEU A 65 -34.34 7.94 -21.01
N PHE A 66 -33.25 7.19 -21.23
CA PHE A 66 -32.92 6.67 -22.56
C PHE A 66 -33.98 5.70 -23.09
N GLY A 67 -34.58 4.87 -22.23
CA GLY A 67 -35.70 4.01 -22.62
C GLY A 67 -36.96 4.77 -23.04
N LEU A 68 -37.18 5.99 -22.52
CA LEU A 68 -38.26 6.89 -22.96
C LEU A 68 -37.92 7.64 -24.26
N VAL A 69 -36.63 7.93 -24.49
CA VAL A 69 -36.17 8.67 -25.68
C VAL A 69 -35.99 7.79 -26.91
N ILE A 70 -35.55 6.54 -26.74
CA ILE A 70 -35.31 5.58 -27.85
C ILE A 70 -36.60 4.84 -28.26
N ARG A 71 -37.66 4.91 -27.44
CA ARG A 71 -38.97 4.36 -27.78
C ARG A 71 -39.81 5.33 -28.61
#